data_AF-A0A3D4U148-F1
#
_entry.id   AF-A0A3D4U148-F1
#
_cell.length_a   1.000
_cell.length_b   1.000
_cell.length_c   1.000
_cell.angle_alpha   90.00
_cell.angle_beta   90.00
_cell.angle_gamma   90.00
#
_symmetry.space_group_name_H-M   'P 1'
#
loop_
_entity.id
_entity.type
_entity.pdbx_description
1 polymer ?
#
loop_
_entity_poly.entity_id
_entity_poly.type
_entity_poly.pdbx_seq_one_letter_code
_entity_poly.pdbx_strand_id
1 'polypeptide(L)'
;MKRRNKWVIILLIAAVAFFLVVRGIMKGRQAANEAATEVFSEVPATRQRLAVIIDTAGTINPAGSIEIVSPLNGKIKKLLVEAGAPVAKGQVVAKIDAYDAEQLVNKARNDLKIAESKLRAAKLEASQAPAKADMQVDRAKSTLASAQLKHDQLIAGPTKEAVAQIESALKQAQLSLDSAQTEYERMARLYDAQAVTKQQLDSALNKYESAKESYKSSQAKLDDLQAPPSAEELAAAEHSLAQAQIDLQIAEENAQASDQNDALLQVEIAYKDAQNAYQSAERDLQATEIKAPIAGLVTQVAIKEGAYVTDKTVMMAIADTSGL
;
A
#
# COMPACT_ATOMS: atom_id res chain seq x y z
N MET A 1 -109.46 -12.90 129.49
CA MET A 1 -109.10 -13.94 128.50
C MET A 1 -107.72 -13.61 127.93
N LYS A 2 -106.64 -14.11 128.52
CA LYS A 2 -105.89 -15.36 128.20
C LYS A 2 -104.86 -15.22 127.05
N ARG A 3 -103.65 -14.82 127.46
CA ARG A 3 -102.30 -15.33 127.10
C ARG A 3 -101.91 -15.45 125.61
N ARG A 4 -101.04 -14.55 125.12
CA ARG A 4 -99.89 -14.90 124.23
C ARG A 4 -98.82 -13.81 123.96
N ASN A 5 -98.46 -12.93 124.90
CA ASN A 5 -97.53 -11.80 124.64
C ASN A 5 -96.17 -11.88 125.40
N LYS A 6 -95.52 -13.04 125.46
CA LYS A 6 -94.14 -13.17 126.01
C LYS A 6 -93.05 -13.45 124.97
N TRP A 7 -93.41 -13.84 123.74
CA TRP A 7 -92.45 -14.16 122.66
C TRP A 7 -92.01 -12.94 121.84
N VAL A 8 -92.82 -11.88 121.75
CA VAL A 8 -92.50 -10.67 120.98
C VAL A 8 -91.38 -9.85 121.64
N ILE A 9 -91.30 -9.85 122.98
CA ILE A 9 -90.26 -9.14 123.73
C ILE A 9 -88.91 -9.89 123.64
N ILE A 10 -88.93 -11.23 123.59
CA ILE A 10 -87.72 -12.05 123.44
C ILE A 10 -87.13 -11.90 122.03
N LEU A 11 -87.98 -11.79 120.99
CA LEU A 11 -87.54 -11.53 119.61
C LEU A 11 -86.89 -10.14 119.43
N LEU A 12 -87.38 -9.13 120.15
CA LEU A 12 -86.86 -7.77 120.07
C LEU A 12 -85.50 -7.62 120.78
N ILE A 13 -85.28 -8.32 121.89
CA ILE A 13 -83.99 -8.35 122.60
C ILE A 13 -82.94 -9.15 121.81
N ALA A 14 -83.34 -10.23 121.12
CA ALA A 14 -82.44 -10.99 120.25
C ALA A 14 -81.99 -10.19 119.01
N ALA A 15 -82.87 -9.35 118.43
CA ALA A 15 -82.52 -8.49 117.30
C ALA A 15 -81.53 -7.37 117.66
N VAL A 16 -81.64 -6.78 118.86
CA VAL A 16 -80.70 -5.76 119.33
C VAL A 16 -79.34 -6.36 119.71
N ALA A 17 -79.32 -7.56 120.29
CA ALA A 17 -78.08 -8.29 120.55
C ALA A 17 -77.36 -8.69 119.24
N PHE A 18 -78.10 -9.11 118.21
CA PHE A 18 -77.53 -9.45 116.91
C PHE A 18 -76.94 -8.22 116.19
N PHE A 19 -77.60 -7.06 116.29
CA PHE A 19 -77.10 -5.81 115.69
C PHE A 19 -75.81 -5.29 116.37
N LEU A 20 -75.66 -5.45 117.68
CA LEU A 20 -74.43 -5.06 118.40
C LEU A 20 -73.24 -5.98 118.10
N VAL A 21 -73.49 -7.28 117.88
CA VAL A 21 -72.43 -8.25 117.50
C VAL A 21 -71.94 -8.03 116.06
N VAL A 22 -72.83 -7.71 115.12
CA VAL A 22 -72.45 -7.42 113.72
C VAL A 22 -71.65 -6.10 113.60
N ARG A 23 -71.99 -5.08 114.40
CA ARG A 23 -71.23 -3.81 114.42
C ARG A 23 -69.85 -3.94 115.07
N GLY A 24 -69.68 -4.88 116.01
CA GLY A 24 -68.40 -5.17 116.66
C GLY A 24 -67.38 -5.87 115.76
N ILE A 25 -67.83 -6.68 114.80
CA ILE A 25 -66.95 -7.47 113.93
C ILE A 25 -66.48 -6.69 112.68
N MET A 26 -67.15 -5.59 112.29
CA MET A 26 -66.72 -4.74 111.16
C MET A 26 -65.75 -3.60 111.51
N LYS A 27 -65.41 -3.38 112.79
CA LYS A 27 -64.41 -2.39 113.23
C LYS A 27 -63.04 -2.98 113.61
N GLY A 28 -62.85 -4.29 113.40
CA GLY A 28 -61.65 -5.04 113.83
C GLY A 28 -60.73 -5.52 112.71
N ARG A 29 -60.90 -5.08 111.46
CA ARG A 29 -59.98 -5.40 110.36
C ARG A 29 -59.34 -4.14 109.79
N GLN A 30 -58.17 -3.86 110.39
CA GLN A 30 -56.99 -3.28 109.75
C GLN A 30 -56.95 -1.75 109.62
N ALA A 31 -56.92 -1.10 110.78
CA ALA A 31 -55.92 -0.08 111.04
C ALA A 31 -54.57 -0.79 111.28
N ALA A 32 -53.81 -0.96 110.20
CA ALA A 32 -52.38 -1.27 110.19
C ALA A 32 -51.86 -1.03 108.75
N ASN A 33 -51.89 0.23 108.32
CA ASN A 33 -51.17 0.70 107.14
C ASN A 33 -50.98 2.22 107.27
N GLU A 34 -50.01 2.58 108.10
CA GLU A 34 -49.36 3.88 108.07
C GLU A 34 -47.92 3.69 107.58
N ALA A 35 -47.53 4.55 106.63
CA ALA A 35 -46.18 4.89 106.18
C ALA A 35 -45.38 3.82 105.40
N ALA A 36 -45.60 3.77 104.09
CA ALA A 36 -44.57 3.40 103.12
C ALA A 36 -44.13 4.68 102.37
N THR A 37 -42.99 5.20 102.81
CA THR A 37 -42.19 6.25 102.18
C THR A 37 -41.83 5.88 100.74
N GLU A 38 -41.94 6.80 99.79
CA GLU A 38 -41.40 6.61 98.44
C GLU A 38 -39.88 6.36 98.51
N VAL A 39 -39.45 5.18 98.10
CA VAL A 39 -38.03 4.85 97.92
C VAL A 39 -37.68 5.13 96.46
N PHE A 40 -37.05 6.27 96.19
CA PHE A 40 -36.29 6.46 94.96
C PHE A 40 -35.04 5.57 95.04
N SER A 41 -34.91 4.63 94.10
CA SER A 41 -33.69 3.86 93.91
C SER A 41 -32.75 4.68 93.02
N GLU A 42 -31.73 5.30 93.61
CA GLU A 42 -30.64 5.91 92.85
C GLU A 42 -29.69 4.82 92.35
N VAL A 43 -29.69 4.58 91.04
CA VAL A 43 -28.68 3.74 90.38
C VAL A 43 -27.43 4.60 90.13
N PRO A 44 -26.22 4.20 90.57
CA PRO A 44 -25.01 4.97 90.31
C PRO A 44 -24.73 5.03 88.79
N ALA A 45 -24.61 6.23 88.25
CA ALA A 45 -24.36 6.45 86.82
C ALA A 45 -22.90 6.14 86.47
N THR A 46 -22.66 5.01 85.80
CA THR A 46 -21.34 4.61 85.33
C THR A 46 -21.05 5.25 83.98
N ARG A 47 -19.97 6.04 83.87
CA ARG A 47 -19.49 6.58 82.58
C ARG A 47 -18.94 5.44 81.72
N GLN A 48 -19.72 4.96 80.76
CA GLN A 48 -19.24 4.12 79.67
C GLN A 48 -18.94 4.96 78.44
N ARG A 49 -17.83 4.65 77.74
CA ARG A 49 -17.53 5.27 76.44
C ARG A 49 -18.49 4.66 75.41
N LEU A 50 -19.59 5.35 75.14
CA LEU A 50 -20.44 5.07 73.99
C LEU A 50 -19.58 5.30 72.74
N ALA A 51 -19.15 4.23 72.08
CA ALA A 51 -18.73 4.32 70.69
C ALA A 51 -19.98 4.69 69.90
N VAL A 52 -20.13 5.98 69.62
CA VAL A 52 -21.18 6.47 68.72
C VAL A 52 -20.77 6.03 67.32
N ILE A 53 -21.11 4.80 66.96
CA ILE A 53 -21.06 4.33 65.58
C ILE A 53 -22.23 5.02 64.89
N ILE A 54 -21.90 6.05 64.11
CA ILE A 54 -22.87 6.71 63.25
C ILE A 54 -22.91 5.88 61.96
N ASP A 55 -23.85 4.92 61.90
CA ASP A 55 -24.16 4.21 60.66
C ASP A 55 -24.93 5.16 59.73
N THR A 56 -24.21 6.05 59.07
CA THR A 56 -24.76 6.90 58.00
C THR A 56 -24.53 6.23 56.67
N ALA A 57 -25.62 5.99 55.94
CA ALA A 57 -25.55 5.66 54.53
C ALA A 57 -25.02 6.88 53.76
N GLY A 58 -23.82 6.75 53.17
CA GLY A 58 -23.26 7.70 52.22
C GLY A 58 -23.23 7.08 50.83
N THR A 59 -23.33 7.90 49.78
CA THR A 59 -23.14 7.46 48.39
C THR A 59 -21.67 7.61 48.00
N ILE A 60 -21.08 6.55 47.44
CA ILE A 60 -19.73 6.59 46.90
C ILE A 60 -19.85 6.94 45.42
N ASN A 61 -19.39 8.13 45.04
CA ASN A 61 -19.30 8.55 43.65
C ASN A 61 -17.85 8.35 43.17
N PRO A 62 -17.62 7.70 42.02
CA PRO A 62 -16.28 7.52 41.49
C PRO A 62 -15.66 8.86 41.07
N ALA A 63 -14.33 8.97 41.17
CA ALA A 63 -13.59 10.18 40.82
C ALA A 63 -13.71 10.54 39.32
N GLY A 64 -13.94 9.55 38.46
CA GLY A 64 -14.24 9.71 37.05
C GLY A 64 -14.80 8.42 36.46
N SER A 65 -15.55 8.51 35.37
CA SER A 65 -16.09 7.37 34.63
C SER A 65 -15.83 7.55 33.15
N ILE A 66 -15.34 6.51 32.47
CA ILE A 66 -15.15 6.48 31.02
C ILE A 66 -16.13 5.48 30.42
N GLU A 67 -16.91 5.96 29.46
CA GLU A 67 -17.77 5.11 28.64
C GLU A 67 -16.94 4.47 27.52
N ILE A 68 -16.99 3.15 27.44
CA ILE A 68 -16.41 2.39 26.34
C ILE A 68 -17.48 2.22 25.28
N VAL A 69 -17.21 2.80 24.12
CA VAL A 69 -18.04 2.67 22.93
C VAL A 69 -17.49 1.62 21.97
N SER A 70 -18.36 1.04 21.14
CA SER A 70 -17.93 0.11 20.10
C SER A 70 -17.15 0.86 19.02
N PRO A 71 -15.93 0.44 18.68
CA PRO A 71 -15.14 1.06 17.60
C PRO A 71 -15.60 0.64 16.20
N LEU A 72 -16.39 -0.45 16.10
CA LEU A 72 -16.80 -1.07 14.85
C LEU A 72 -18.25 -1.54 14.93
N ASN A 73 -18.84 -1.83 13.79
CA ASN A 73 -20.14 -2.52 13.71
C ASN A 73 -19.92 -4.03 13.78
N GLY A 74 -20.69 -4.75 14.58
CA GLY A 74 -20.60 -6.22 14.63
C GLY A 74 -21.40 -6.86 15.75
N LYS A 75 -21.42 -8.20 15.75
CA LYS A 75 -22.07 -9.00 16.79
C LYS A 75 -21.07 -9.30 17.91
N ILE A 76 -21.48 -9.12 19.17
CA ILE A 76 -20.68 -9.51 20.33
C ILE A 76 -20.61 -11.03 20.40
N LYS A 77 -19.42 -11.60 20.18
CA LYS A 77 -19.16 -13.04 20.24
C LYS A 77 -19.00 -13.52 21.67
N LYS A 78 -18.31 -12.71 22.50
CA LYS A 78 -18.08 -13.05 23.91
C LYS A 78 -17.90 -11.80 24.76
N LEU A 79 -18.52 -11.78 25.94
CA LEU A 79 -18.31 -10.78 26.97
C LEU A 79 -17.44 -11.39 28.07
N LEU A 80 -16.34 -10.74 28.43
CA LEU A 80 -15.33 -11.29 29.35
C LEU A 80 -15.40 -10.69 30.75
N VAL A 81 -16.27 -9.71 30.97
CA VAL A 81 -16.41 -8.99 32.24
C VAL A 81 -17.88 -8.78 32.59
N GLU A 82 -18.16 -8.77 33.89
CA GLU A 82 -19.49 -8.52 34.46
C GLU A 82 -19.48 -7.20 35.25
N ALA A 83 -20.67 -6.66 35.53
CA ALA A 83 -20.79 -5.47 36.37
C ALA A 83 -20.23 -5.76 37.79
N GLY A 84 -19.40 -4.86 38.30
CA GLY A 84 -18.68 -5.01 39.56
C GLY A 84 -17.28 -5.63 39.43
N ALA A 85 -16.89 -6.14 38.25
CA ALA A 85 -15.57 -6.74 38.06
C ALA A 85 -14.46 -5.67 37.97
N PRO A 86 -13.30 -5.87 38.63
CA PRO A 86 -12.13 -5.03 38.43
C PRO A 86 -11.45 -5.36 37.09
N VAL A 87 -10.99 -4.33 36.38
CA VAL A 87 -10.27 -4.47 35.10
C VAL A 87 -8.99 -3.64 35.09
N ALA A 88 -7.94 -4.18 34.47
CA ALA A 88 -6.69 -3.46 34.25
C ALA A 88 -6.69 -2.70 32.93
N LYS A 89 -5.89 -1.63 32.84
CA LYS A 89 -5.68 -0.89 31.58
C LYS A 89 -5.14 -1.84 30.50
N GLY A 90 -5.82 -1.88 29.34
CA GLY A 90 -5.49 -2.73 28.20
C GLY A 90 -6.10 -4.14 28.27
N GLN A 91 -6.80 -4.51 29.35
CA GLN A 91 -7.46 -5.80 29.47
C GLN A 91 -8.62 -5.91 28.46
N VAL A 92 -8.74 -7.05 27.78
CA VAL A 92 -9.84 -7.31 26.85
C VAL A 92 -11.12 -7.58 27.65
N VAL A 93 -12.13 -6.74 27.42
CA VAL A 93 -13.41 -6.76 28.14
C VAL A 93 -14.53 -7.39 27.32
N ALA A 94 -14.46 -7.31 25.99
CA ALA A 94 -15.41 -7.93 25.08
C ALA A 94 -14.74 -8.28 23.75
N LYS A 95 -15.28 -9.28 23.05
CA LYS A 95 -14.85 -9.70 21.73
C LYS A 95 -16.03 -9.64 20.76
N ILE A 96 -15.85 -8.89 19.68
CA ILE A 96 -16.74 -8.86 18.53
C ILE A 96 -16.42 -10.09 17.65
N ASP A 97 -17.38 -10.59 16.88
CA ASP A 97 -17.10 -11.65 15.90
C ASP A 97 -16.13 -11.17 14.83
N ALA A 98 -14.96 -11.80 14.79
CA ALA A 98 -13.85 -11.38 13.95
C ALA A 98 -13.89 -11.97 12.54
N TYR A 99 -14.83 -12.86 12.22
CA TYR A 99 -14.83 -13.59 10.95
C TYR A 99 -14.75 -12.65 9.73
N ASP A 100 -15.59 -11.63 9.67
CA ASP A 100 -15.60 -10.68 8.54
C ASP A 100 -14.31 -9.84 8.49
N ALA A 101 -13.78 -9.44 9.66
CA ALA A 101 -12.52 -8.69 9.76
C ALA A 101 -11.31 -9.54 9.34
N GLU A 102 -11.27 -10.83 9.73
CA GLU A 102 -10.24 -11.79 9.30
C GLU A 102 -10.29 -12.01 7.79
N GLN A 103 -11.48 -12.16 7.20
CA GLN A 103 -11.63 -12.25 5.75
C GLN A 103 -11.14 -10.99 5.04
N LEU A 104 -11.43 -9.81 5.60
CA LEU A 104 -10.95 -8.54 5.05
C LEU A 104 -9.43 -8.42 5.13
N VAL A 105 -8.80 -8.81 6.25
CA VAL A 105 -7.34 -8.87 6.40
C VAL A 105 -6.73 -9.83 5.38
N ASN A 106 -7.30 -11.03 5.23
CA ASN A 106 -6.80 -12.00 4.26
C ASN A 106 -6.90 -11.48 2.82
N LYS A 107 -8.02 -10.83 2.47
CA LYS A 107 -8.18 -10.18 1.17
C LYS A 107 -7.15 -9.07 0.97
N ALA A 108 -7.04 -8.14 1.92
CA ALA A 108 -6.11 -7.02 1.82
C ALA A 108 -4.64 -7.47 1.77
N ARG A 109 -4.29 -8.57 2.47
CA ARG A 109 -2.97 -9.20 2.39
C ARG A 109 -2.68 -9.74 1.00
N ASN A 110 -3.66 -10.41 0.38
CA ASN A 110 -3.52 -10.93 -0.97
C ASN A 110 -3.38 -9.78 -1.97
N ASP A 111 -4.18 -8.73 -1.83
CA ASP A 111 -4.12 -7.53 -2.67
C ASP A 111 -2.73 -6.84 -2.54
N LEU A 112 -2.20 -6.71 -1.32
CA LEU A 112 -0.84 -6.20 -1.07
C LEU A 112 0.23 -7.07 -1.74
N LYS A 113 0.13 -8.40 -1.65
CA LYS A 113 1.07 -9.33 -2.29
C LYS A 113 1.04 -9.23 -3.82
N ILE A 114 -0.14 -9.03 -4.40
CA ILE A 114 -0.30 -8.76 -5.83
C ILE A 114 0.36 -7.43 -6.20
N ALA A 115 0.11 -6.37 -5.42
CA ALA A 115 0.70 -5.06 -5.66
C ALA A 115 2.24 -5.07 -5.52
N GLU A 116 2.78 -5.79 -4.54
CA GLU A 116 4.22 -5.98 -4.35
C GLU A 116 4.84 -6.71 -5.55
N SER A 117 4.17 -7.75 -6.05
CA SER A 117 4.62 -8.50 -7.24
C SER A 117 4.66 -7.60 -8.48
N LYS A 118 3.64 -6.74 -8.66
CA LYS A 118 3.61 -5.73 -9.73
C LYS A 118 4.72 -4.70 -9.58
N LEU A 119 4.97 -4.20 -8.37
CA LEU A 119 6.07 -3.27 -8.08
C LEU A 119 7.43 -3.88 -8.42
N ARG A 120 7.63 -5.16 -8.08
CA ARG A 120 8.87 -5.87 -8.42
C ARG A 120 9.06 -6.00 -9.93
N ALA A 121 8.01 -6.36 -10.65
CA ALA A 121 8.04 -6.43 -12.11
C ALA A 121 8.34 -5.06 -12.75
N ALA A 122 7.66 -4.00 -12.29
CA ALA A 122 7.89 -2.64 -12.77
C ALA A 122 9.31 -2.13 -12.48
N LYS A 123 9.86 -2.43 -11.29
CA LYS A 123 11.26 -2.09 -10.96
C LYS A 123 12.26 -2.82 -11.84
N LEU A 124 12.01 -4.09 -12.16
CA LEU A 124 12.87 -4.85 -13.06
C LEU A 124 12.82 -4.28 -14.48
N GLU A 125 11.63 -3.97 -14.99
CA GLU A 125 11.47 -3.34 -16.30
C GLU A 125 12.16 -1.98 -16.37
N ALA A 126 11.96 -1.14 -15.34
CA ALA A 126 12.66 0.14 -15.18
C ALA A 126 14.18 0.00 -15.18
N SER A 127 14.73 -1.03 -14.50
CA SER A 127 16.18 -1.27 -14.47
C SER A 127 16.75 -1.74 -15.81
N GLN A 128 15.93 -2.37 -16.66
CA GLN A 128 16.34 -2.84 -17.98
C GLN A 128 16.17 -1.78 -19.08
N ALA A 129 15.36 -0.76 -18.82
CA ALA A 129 15.02 0.24 -19.82
C ALA A 129 16.25 1.05 -20.29
N PRO A 130 17.16 1.53 -19.41
CA PRO A 130 18.38 2.22 -19.83
C PRO A 130 19.27 1.32 -20.71
N ALA A 131 19.51 0.07 -20.30
CA ALA A 131 20.34 -0.85 -21.08
C ALA A 131 19.76 -1.14 -22.48
N LYS A 132 18.43 -1.22 -22.60
CA LYS A 132 17.76 -1.38 -23.91
C LYS A 132 17.88 -0.10 -24.76
N ALA A 133 17.79 1.07 -24.14
CA ALA A 133 17.93 2.34 -24.84
C ALA A 133 19.38 2.57 -25.29
N ASP A 134 20.36 2.29 -24.43
CA ASP A 134 21.79 2.34 -24.76
C ASP A 134 22.13 1.45 -25.95
N MET A 135 21.61 0.22 -26.00
CA MET A 135 21.77 -0.66 -27.16
C MET A 135 21.18 -0.07 -28.45
N GLN A 136 20.07 0.67 -28.36
CA GLN A 136 19.49 1.36 -29.53
C GLN A 136 20.36 2.53 -29.98
N VAL A 137 20.89 3.31 -29.05
CA VAL A 137 21.85 4.40 -29.32
C VAL A 137 23.11 3.84 -29.98
N ASP A 138 23.69 2.76 -29.46
CA ASP A 138 24.88 2.13 -30.02
C ASP A 138 24.65 1.58 -31.43
N ARG A 139 23.46 1.00 -31.67
CA ARG A 139 23.04 0.58 -33.01
C ARG A 139 22.93 1.77 -33.96
N ALA A 140 22.30 2.86 -33.53
CA ALA A 140 22.15 4.06 -34.36
C ALA A 140 23.51 4.72 -34.65
N LYS A 141 24.43 4.78 -33.67
CA LYS A 141 25.82 5.23 -33.86
C LYS A 141 26.56 4.38 -34.89
N SER A 142 26.38 3.06 -34.84
CA SER A 142 26.99 2.14 -35.81
C SER A 142 26.45 2.34 -37.22
N THR A 143 25.15 2.61 -37.37
CA THR A 143 24.52 2.95 -38.65
C THR A 143 24.98 4.32 -39.17
N LEU A 144 25.13 5.32 -38.30
CA LEU A 144 25.70 6.61 -38.66
C LEU A 144 27.14 6.46 -39.14
N ALA A 145 27.96 5.69 -38.42
CA ALA A 145 29.34 5.43 -38.79
C ALA A 145 29.46 4.74 -40.15
N SER A 146 28.58 3.79 -40.47
CA SER A 146 28.60 3.13 -41.78
C SER A 146 28.10 4.04 -42.91
N ALA A 147 27.10 4.88 -42.65
CA ALA A 147 26.64 5.90 -43.59
C ALA A 147 27.74 6.93 -43.88
N GLN A 148 28.44 7.41 -42.84
CA GLN A 148 29.58 8.32 -42.97
C GLN A 148 30.70 7.67 -43.76
N LEU A 149 31.07 6.42 -43.45
CA LEU A 149 32.11 5.70 -44.19
C LEU A 149 31.76 5.57 -45.68
N LYS A 150 30.50 5.26 -46.01
CA LYS A 150 30.04 5.15 -47.40
C LYS A 150 30.11 6.49 -48.13
N HIS A 151 29.73 7.57 -47.46
CA HIS A 151 29.86 8.94 -47.97
C HIS A 151 31.33 9.32 -48.21
N ASP A 152 32.21 9.03 -47.26
CA ASP A 152 33.63 9.34 -47.35
C ASP A 152 34.33 8.50 -48.44
N GLN A 153 33.95 7.24 -48.60
CA GLN A 153 34.41 6.37 -49.69
C GLN A 153 33.99 6.90 -51.06
N LEU A 154 32.77 7.45 -51.15
CA LEU A 154 32.28 8.04 -52.39
C LEU A 154 33.10 9.28 -52.78
N ILE A 155 33.43 10.14 -51.81
CA ILE A 155 34.24 11.35 -52.06
C ILE A 155 35.72 11.02 -52.32
N ALA A 156 36.27 10.02 -51.63
CA ALA A 156 37.67 9.62 -51.77
C ALA A 156 38.00 9.08 -53.17
N GLY A 157 37.00 8.60 -53.91
CA GLY A 157 37.15 8.12 -55.28
C GLY A 157 37.88 6.77 -55.38
N PRO A 158 38.31 6.38 -56.60
CA PRO A 158 38.92 5.08 -56.85
C PRO A 158 40.28 4.92 -56.15
N THR A 159 40.60 3.69 -55.76
CA THR A 159 41.90 3.38 -55.15
C THR A 159 43.03 3.51 -56.16
N LYS A 160 44.24 3.82 -55.67
CA LYS A 160 45.45 3.93 -56.52
C LYS A 160 45.71 2.64 -57.29
N GLU A 161 45.44 1.50 -56.68
CA GLU A 161 45.60 0.18 -57.29
C GLU A 161 44.62 -0.02 -58.46
N ALA A 162 43.37 0.42 -58.31
CA ALA A 162 42.37 0.33 -59.37
C ALA A 162 42.76 1.23 -60.57
N VAL A 163 43.20 2.46 -60.30
CA VAL A 163 43.69 3.38 -61.33
C VAL A 163 44.90 2.79 -62.06
N ALA A 164 45.90 2.29 -61.33
CA ALA A 164 47.12 1.72 -61.90
C ALA A 164 46.87 0.50 -62.81
N GLN A 165 45.86 -0.33 -62.50
CA GLN A 165 45.47 -1.45 -63.34
C GLN A 165 44.91 -0.99 -64.69
N ILE A 166 44.02 0.02 -64.67
CA ILE A 166 43.42 0.56 -65.89
C ILE A 166 44.45 1.35 -66.70
N GLU A 167 45.33 2.13 -66.06
CA GLU A 167 46.45 2.81 -66.73
C GLU A 167 47.39 1.82 -67.42
N SER A 168 47.67 0.68 -66.80
CA SER A 168 48.48 -0.39 -67.42
C SER A 168 47.79 -0.98 -68.65
N ALA A 169 46.47 -1.22 -68.56
CA ALA A 169 45.69 -1.72 -69.69
C ALA A 169 45.61 -0.69 -70.85
N LEU A 170 45.42 0.59 -70.52
CA LEU A 170 45.46 1.69 -71.49
C LEU A 170 46.82 1.76 -72.18
N LYS A 171 47.91 1.64 -71.42
CA LYS A 171 49.27 1.64 -71.96
C LYS A 171 49.51 0.47 -72.91
N GLN A 172 48.99 -0.71 -72.59
CA GLN A 172 49.06 -1.87 -73.49
C GLN A 172 48.24 -1.64 -74.77
N ALA A 173 47.05 -1.06 -74.66
CA ALA A 173 46.22 -0.72 -75.81
C ALA A 173 46.87 0.35 -76.71
N GLN A 174 47.53 1.35 -76.12
CA GLN A 174 48.30 2.37 -76.84
C GLN A 174 49.46 1.74 -77.63
N LEU A 175 50.25 0.86 -77.00
CA LEU A 175 51.34 0.16 -77.68
C LEU A 175 50.83 -0.69 -78.86
N SER A 176 49.66 -1.33 -78.71
CA SER A 176 49.01 -2.09 -79.78
C SER A 176 48.60 -1.18 -80.94
N LEU A 177 47.98 -0.03 -80.64
CA LEU A 177 47.59 0.98 -81.62
C LEU A 177 48.79 1.52 -82.39
N ASP A 178 49.85 1.93 -81.71
CA ASP A 178 51.08 2.45 -82.34
C ASP A 178 51.70 1.42 -83.29
N SER A 179 51.73 0.15 -82.89
CA SER A 179 52.27 -0.93 -83.71
C SER A 179 51.39 -1.20 -84.95
N ALA A 180 50.07 -1.21 -84.79
CA ALA A 180 49.12 -1.42 -85.88
C ALA A 180 49.10 -0.24 -86.86
N GLN A 181 49.23 1.00 -86.36
CA GLN A 181 49.35 2.20 -87.18
C GLN A 181 50.62 2.16 -88.03
N THR A 182 51.77 1.84 -87.41
CA THR A 182 53.05 1.73 -88.13
C THR A 182 52.98 0.65 -89.23
N GLU A 183 52.33 -0.48 -88.97
CA GLU A 183 52.11 -1.53 -89.96
C GLU A 183 51.22 -1.05 -91.11
N TYR A 184 50.09 -0.41 -90.81
CA TYR A 184 49.19 0.15 -91.81
C TYR A 184 49.89 1.18 -92.70
N GLU A 185 50.61 2.16 -92.12
CA GLU A 185 51.34 3.19 -92.86
C GLU A 185 52.45 2.61 -93.75
N ARG A 186 53.11 1.53 -93.31
CA ARG A 186 54.09 0.80 -94.12
C ARG A 186 53.42 0.05 -95.27
N MET A 187 52.30 -0.63 -95.02
CA MET A 187 51.55 -1.35 -96.06
C MET A 187 50.93 -0.39 -97.09
N ALA A 188 50.46 0.79 -96.66
CA ALA A 188 49.97 1.82 -97.56
C ALA A 188 51.06 2.28 -98.55
N ARG A 189 52.26 2.60 -98.04
CA ARG A 189 53.41 2.97 -98.88
C ARG A 189 53.83 1.86 -99.85
N LEU A 190 53.82 0.60 -99.40
CA LEU A 190 54.15 -0.54 -100.27
C LEU A 190 53.07 -0.80 -101.32
N TYR A 191 51.81 -0.53 -101.01
CA TYR A 191 50.69 -0.65 -101.96
C TYR A 191 50.79 0.41 -103.06
N ASP A 192 51.12 1.66 -102.70
CA ASP A 192 51.39 2.74 -103.65
C ASP A 192 52.57 2.39 -104.59
N ALA A 193 53.56 1.67 -104.06
CA ALA A 193 54.67 1.10 -104.84
C ALA A 193 54.33 -0.21 -105.57
N GLN A 194 53.07 -0.66 -105.54
CA GLN A 194 52.56 -1.92 -106.12
C GLN A 194 53.25 -3.22 -105.62
N ALA A 195 53.89 -3.18 -104.45
CA ALA A 195 54.63 -4.30 -103.86
C ALA A 195 53.77 -5.25 -102.98
N VAL A 196 52.53 -4.86 -102.66
CA VAL A 196 51.56 -5.64 -101.86
C VAL A 196 50.16 -5.61 -102.48
N THR A 197 49.32 -6.57 -102.14
CA THR A 197 47.94 -6.64 -102.63
C THR A 197 46.98 -5.79 -101.81
N LYS A 198 45.84 -5.41 -102.40
CA LYS A 198 44.77 -4.69 -101.69
C LYS A 198 44.29 -5.44 -100.45
N GLN A 199 44.19 -6.77 -100.52
CA GLN A 199 43.81 -7.61 -99.36
C GLN A 199 44.78 -7.49 -98.18
N GLN A 200 46.09 -7.32 -98.45
CA GLN A 200 47.10 -7.13 -97.40
C GLN A 200 46.95 -5.76 -96.74
N LEU A 201 46.71 -4.70 -97.52
CA LEU A 201 46.42 -3.37 -97.00
C LEU A 201 45.13 -3.35 -96.17
N ASP A 202 44.04 -3.94 -96.69
CA ASP A 202 42.75 -4.02 -96.01
C ASP A 202 42.88 -4.79 -94.67
N SER A 203 43.70 -5.85 -94.62
CA SER A 203 43.99 -6.55 -93.37
C SER A 203 44.71 -5.68 -92.35
N ALA A 204 45.69 -4.88 -92.78
CA ALA A 204 46.39 -3.94 -91.91
C ALA A 204 45.47 -2.81 -91.42
N LEU A 205 44.61 -2.29 -92.30
CA LEU A 205 43.58 -1.30 -91.95
C LEU A 205 42.63 -1.84 -90.88
N ASN A 206 42.12 -3.07 -91.04
CA ASN A 206 41.23 -3.69 -90.06
C ASN A 206 41.91 -3.90 -88.70
N LYS A 207 43.21 -4.22 -88.68
CA LYS A 207 44.00 -4.34 -87.44
C LYS A 207 44.22 -2.98 -86.76
N TYR A 208 44.48 -1.93 -87.54
CA TYR A 208 44.60 -0.58 -87.02
C TYR A 208 43.28 -0.08 -86.42
N GLU A 209 42.17 -0.22 -87.14
CA GLU A 209 40.86 0.22 -86.64
C GLU A 209 40.43 -0.58 -85.39
N SER A 210 40.72 -1.88 -85.31
CA SER A 210 40.42 -2.66 -84.10
C SER A 210 41.29 -2.26 -82.91
N ALA A 211 42.58 -1.99 -83.11
CA ALA A 211 43.48 -1.49 -82.06
C ALA A 211 43.06 -0.09 -81.58
N LYS A 212 42.61 0.77 -82.49
CA LYS A 212 42.10 2.11 -82.20
C LYS A 212 40.83 2.05 -81.34
N GLU A 213 39.91 1.12 -81.66
CA GLU A 213 38.71 0.93 -80.85
C GLU A 213 39.05 0.36 -79.46
N SER A 214 40.04 -0.54 -79.37
CA SER A 214 40.53 -1.05 -78.08
C SER A 214 41.17 0.04 -77.20
N TYR A 215 41.93 0.96 -77.80
CA TYR A 215 42.46 2.13 -77.11
C TYR A 215 41.34 3.03 -76.60
N LYS A 216 40.39 3.41 -77.47
CA LYS A 216 39.21 4.22 -77.08
C LYS A 216 38.43 3.58 -75.94
N SER A 217 38.19 2.28 -75.99
CA SER A 217 37.49 1.56 -74.92
C SER A 217 38.25 1.58 -73.60
N SER A 218 39.58 1.46 -73.65
CA SER A 218 40.42 1.52 -72.44
C SER A 218 40.51 2.93 -71.87
N GLN A 219 40.52 3.95 -72.73
CA GLN A 219 40.49 5.36 -72.34
C GLN A 219 39.16 5.69 -71.66
N ALA A 220 38.03 5.30 -72.26
CA ALA A 220 36.70 5.51 -71.68
C ALA A 220 36.59 4.88 -70.29
N LYS A 221 37.15 3.69 -70.08
CA LYS A 221 37.19 3.05 -68.75
C LYS A 221 38.01 3.83 -67.72
N LEU A 222 39.10 4.48 -68.14
CA LEU A 222 39.89 5.32 -67.24
C LEU A 222 39.13 6.60 -66.89
N ASP A 223 38.51 7.23 -67.90
CA ASP A 223 37.71 8.45 -67.73
C ASP A 223 36.50 8.19 -66.82
N ASP A 224 35.79 7.07 -67.02
CA ASP A 224 34.66 6.65 -66.18
C ASP A 224 35.10 6.35 -64.74
N LEU A 225 36.29 5.77 -64.54
CA LEU A 225 36.82 5.48 -63.21
C LEU A 225 37.23 6.75 -62.46
N GLN A 226 37.77 7.74 -63.17
CA GLN A 226 38.20 9.03 -62.62
C GLN A 226 37.07 10.05 -62.52
N ALA A 227 35.92 9.77 -63.14
CA ALA A 227 34.76 10.64 -63.08
C ALA A 227 34.35 10.85 -61.61
N PRO A 228 34.10 12.10 -61.20
CA PRO A 228 33.61 12.37 -59.86
C PRO A 228 32.23 11.71 -59.66
N PRO A 229 31.84 11.41 -58.41
CA PRO A 229 30.53 10.88 -58.10
C PRO A 229 29.41 11.71 -58.74
N SER A 230 28.40 11.05 -59.26
CA SER A 230 27.25 11.75 -59.83
C SER A 230 26.51 12.53 -58.72
N ALA A 231 25.84 13.63 -59.09
CA ALA A 231 25.04 14.41 -58.15
C ALA A 231 23.95 13.56 -57.46
N GLU A 232 23.43 12.55 -58.16
CA GLU A 232 22.43 11.62 -57.62
C GLU A 232 23.03 10.69 -56.55
N GLU A 233 24.22 10.14 -56.80
CA GLU A 233 24.92 9.28 -55.83
C GLU A 233 25.33 10.05 -54.56
N LEU A 234 25.82 11.27 -54.73
CA LEU A 234 26.17 12.14 -53.61
C LEU A 234 24.93 12.50 -52.78
N ALA A 235 23.85 12.94 -53.43
CA ALA A 235 22.59 13.25 -52.75
C ALA A 235 22.03 12.02 -52.01
N ALA A 236 22.09 10.83 -52.61
CA ALA A 236 21.66 9.59 -51.96
C ALA A 236 22.50 9.26 -50.72
N ALA A 237 23.83 9.47 -50.78
CA ALA A 237 24.72 9.28 -49.63
C ALA A 237 24.47 10.31 -48.51
N GLU A 238 24.29 11.59 -48.86
CA GLU A 238 23.94 12.66 -47.93
C GLU A 238 22.59 12.41 -47.25
N HIS A 239 21.57 11.98 -48.00
CA HIS A 239 20.28 11.58 -47.43
C HIS A 239 20.40 10.40 -46.48
N SER A 240 21.22 9.40 -46.84
CA SER A 240 21.49 8.26 -45.96
C SER A 240 22.17 8.69 -44.66
N LEU A 241 23.08 9.66 -44.72
CA LEU A 241 23.75 10.23 -43.57
C LEU A 241 22.76 11.00 -42.68
N ALA A 242 21.97 11.90 -43.28
CA ALA A 242 20.98 12.69 -42.57
C ALA A 242 19.94 11.80 -41.87
N GLN A 243 19.48 10.74 -42.54
CA GLN A 243 18.59 9.77 -41.93
C GLN A 243 19.24 9.07 -40.72
N ALA A 244 20.49 8.63 -40.85
CA ALA A 244 21.20 7.98 -39.75
C ALA A 244 21.45 8.93 -38.56
N GLN A 245 21.64 10.23 -38.82
CA GLN A 245 21.73 11.26 -37.77
C GLN A 245 20.38 11.46 -37.05
N ILE A 246 19.28 11.52 -37.81
CA ILE A 246 17.92 11.61 -37.24
C ILE A 246 17.62 10.38 -36.38
N ASP A 247 17.96 9.18 -36.88
CA ASP A 247 17.76 7.92 -36.14
C ASP A 247 18.57 7.90 -34.83
N LEU A 248 19.80 8.43 -34.84
CA LEU A 248 20.61 8.61 -33.63
C LEU A 248 19.95 9.59 -32.66
N GLN A 249 19.49 10.74 -33.13
CA GLN A 249 18.83 11.73 -32.29
C GLN A 249 17.58 11.14 -31.63
N ILE A 250 16.74 10.43 -32.38
CA ILE A 250 15.55 9.75 -31.85
C ILE A 250 15.94 8.71 -30.79
N ALA A 251 17.01 7.94 -31.03
CA ALA A 251 17.49 6.95 -30.06
C ALA A 251 17.99 7.62 -28.76
N GLU A 252 18.69 8.75 -28.84
CA GLU A 252 19.15 9.52 -27.69
C GLU A 252 17.99 10.16 -26.92
N GLU A 253 17.00 10.72 -27.61
CA GLU A 253 15.79 11.27 -26.99
C GLU A 253 14.98 10.17 -26.27
N ASN A 254 14.83 9.00 -26.88
CA ASN A 254 14.17 7.85 -26.25
C ASN A 254 14.94 7.35 -25.02
N ALA A 255 16.28 7.39 -25.04
CA ALA A 255 17.10 7.05 -23.88
C ALA A 255 16.88 8.03 -22.72
N GLN A 256 16.81 9.34 -23.00
CA GLN A 256 16.51 10.34 -21.99
C GLN A 256 15.08 10.22 -21.44
N ALA A 257 14.10 9.95 -22.30
CA ALA A 257 12.72 9.74 -21.87
C ALA A 257 12.56 8.49 -20.99
N SER A 258 13.39 7.45 -21.19
CA SER A 258 13.39 6.24 -20.37
C SER A 258 13.73 6.50 -18.89
N ASP A 259 14.40 7.60 -18.56
CA ASP A 259 14.71 7.97 -17.17
C ASP A 259 13.49 8.54 -16.44
N GLN A 260 12.51 9.08 -17.16
CA GLN A 260 11.25 9.58 -16.62
C GLN A 260 10.25 8.43 -16.49
N ASN A 261 10.34 7.68 -15.40
CA ASN A 261 9.55 6.46 -15.22
C ASN A 261 8.20 6.73 -14.52
N ASP A 262 7.30 7.44 -15.21
CA ASP A 262 5.94 7.71 -14.73
C ASP A 262 5.15 6.42 -14.43
N ALA A 263 5.44 5.35 -15.17
CA ALA A 263 4.84 4.03 -14.96
C ALA A 263 5.23 3.43 -13.60
N LEU A 264 6.49 3.57 -13.17
CA LEU A 264 6.94 3.07 -11.87
C LEU A 264 6.25 3.81 -10.72
N LEU A 265 6.08 5.12 -10.85
CA LEU A 265 5.39 5.95 -9.85
C LEU A 265 3.94 5.49 -9.64
N GLN A 266 3.20 5.22 -10.71
CA GLN A 266 1.81 4.73 -10.61
C GLN A 266 1.72 3.38 -9.88
N VAL A 267 2.67 2.47 -10.14
CA VAL A 267 2.70 1.17 -9.48
C VAL A 267 3.10 1.31 -8.00
N GLU A 268 3.99 2.24 -7.68
CA GLU A 268 4.38 2.54 -6.30
C GLU A 268 3.22 3.13 -5.48
N ILE A 269 2.42 4.02 -6.09
CA ILE A 269 1.18 4.52 -5.49
C ILE A 269 0.22 3.37 -5.21
N ALA A 270 -0.02 2.49 -6.20
CA ALA A 270 -0.91 1.34 -6.02
C ALA A 270 -0.43 0.36 -4.93
N TYR A 271 0.89 0.15 -4.80
CA TYR A 271 1.48 -0.60 -3.69
C TYR A 271 1.20 0.07 -2.34
N LYS A 272 1.39 1.39 -2.25
CA LYS A 272 1.13 2.15 -1.03
C LYS A 272 -0.34 2.13 -0.63
N ASP A 273 -1.24 2.21 -1.59
CA ASP A 273 -2.68 2.10 -1.35
C ASP A 273 -3.06 0.70 -0.83
N ALA A 274 -2.51 -0.35 -1.43
CA ALA A 274 -2.73 -1.71 -0.95
C ALA A 274 -2.14 -1.94 0.46
N GLN A 275 -0.99 -1.32 0.75
CA GLN A 275 -0.37 -1.36 2.08
C GLN A 275 -1.25 -0.66 3.12
N ASN A 276 -1.78 0.53 2.79
CA ASN A 276 -2.68 1.27 3.66
C ASN A 276 -3.98 0.48 3.90
N ALA A 277 -4.54 -0.15 2.87
CA ALA A 277 -5.72 -1.00 3.00
C ALA A 277 -5.48 -2.21 3.93
N TYR A 278 -4.31 -2.86 3.82
CA TYR A 278 -3.91 -3.94 4.73
C TYR A 278 -3.79 -3.46 6.18
N GLN A 279 -3.12 -2.32 6.41
CA GLN A 279 -3.00 -1.73 7.74
C GLN A 279 -4.35 -1.31 8.32
N SER A 280 -5.27 -0.82 7.50
CA SER A 280 -6.63 -0.52 7.95
C SER A 280 -7.35 -1.79 8.38
N ALA A 281 -7.34 -2.84 7.55
CA ALA A 281 -7.98 -4.10 7.88
C ALA A 281 -7.39 -4.74 9.15
N GLU A 282 -6.07 -4.66 9.36
CA GLU A 282 -5.44 -5.14 10.60
C GLU A 282 -5.88 -4.34 11.82
N ARG A 283 -6.01 -3.01 11.71
CA ARG A 283 -6.54 -2.18 12.80
C ARG A 283 -7.99 -2.52 13.11
N ASP A 284 -8.80 -2.76 12.10
CA ASP A 284 -10.19 -3.19 12.26
C ASP A 284 -10.26 -4.57 12.94
N LEU A 285 -9.39 -5.52 12.54
CA LEU A 285 -9.29 -6.81 13.23
C LEU A 285 -8.87 -6.64 14.70
N GLN A 286 -7.91 -5.77 15.00
CA GLN A 286 -7.51 -5.48 16.38
C GLN A 286 -8.64 -4.82 17.18
N ALA A 287 -9.43 -3.96 16.54
CA ALA A 287 -10.58 -3.29 17.16
C ALA A 287 -11.78 -4.22 17.40
N THR A 288 -11.75 -5.48 16.93
CA THR A 288 -12.69 -6.52 17.37
C THR A 288 -12.46 -6.94 18.81
N GLU A 289 -11.26 -6.72 19.35
CA GLU A 289 -10.94 -6.89 20.76
C GLU A 289 -11.10 -5.56 21.50
N ILE A 290 -12.20 -5.42 22.22
CA ILE A 290 -12.49 -4.21 22.99
C ILE A 290 -11.67 -4.26 24.28
N LYS A 291 -10.83 -3.24 24.50
CA LYS A 291 -9.91 -3.14 25.64
C LYS A 291 -10.30 -2.00 26.58
N ALA A 292 -10.02 -2.16 27.86
CA ALA A 292 -10.23 -1.12 28.86
C ALA A 292 -9.19 0.01 28.71
N PRO A 293 -9.59 1.30 28.54
CA PRO A 293 -8.64 2.40 28.38
C PRO A 293 -7.97 2.83 29.70
N ILE A 294 -8.59 2.50 30.84
CA ILE A 294 -8.12 2.76 32.20
C ILE A 294 -8.27 1.50 33.07
N ALA A 295 -7.56 1.45 34.19
CA ALA A 295 -7.82 0.46 35.23
C ALA A 295 -8.97 0.96 36.13
N GLY A 296 -9.86 0.08 36.57
CA GLY A 296 -11.03 0.50 37.33
C GLY A 296 -12.05 -0.61 37.58
N LEU A 297 -13.25 -0.22 38.05
CA LEU A 297 -14.39 -1.13 38.24
C LEU A 297 -15.42 -0.93 37.13
N VAL A 298 -15.92 -2.02 36.55
CA VAL A 298 -17.04 -1.96 35.60
C VAL A 298 -18.32 -1.60 36.35
N THR A 299 -18.89 -0.42 36.11
CA THR A 299 -20.09 0.05 36.82
C THR A 299 -21.36 -0.47 36.19
N GLN A 300 -21.41 -0.47 34.85
CA GLN A 300 -22.57 -0.92 34.09
C GLN A 300 -22.14 -1.56 32.78
N VAL A 301 -22.82 -2.63 32.41
CA VAL A 301 -22.73 -3.26 31.09
C VAL A 301 -24.07 -3.11 30.38
N ALA A 302 -24.09 -2.41 29.25
CA ALA A 302 -25.28 -2.08 28.49
C ALA A 302 -25.61 -3.09 27.38
N ILE A 303 -24.69 -4.03 27.09
CA ILE A 303 -24.81 -5.02 26.02
C ILE A 303 -24.81 -6.45 26.56
N LYS A 304 -25.34 -7.38 25.77
CA LYS A 304 -25.34 -8.82 26.07
C LYS A 304 -24.60 -9.59 24.99
N GLU A 305 -24.12 -10.78 25.33
CA GLU A 305 -23.56 -11.71 24.34
C GLU A 305 -24.59 -11.98 23.23
N GLY A 306 -24.12 -11.97 21.99
CA GLY A 306 -24.96 -12.11 20.81
C GLY A 306 -25.71 -10.84 20.37
N ALA A 307 -25.62 -9.74 21.11
CA ALA A 307 -26.16 -8.45 20.67
C ALA A 307 -25.36 -7.87 19.51
N TYR A 308 -26.04 -7.13 18.63
CA TYR A 308 -25.43 -6.37 17.55
C TYR A 308 -25.17 -4.94 18.02
N VAL A 309 -23.95 -4.46 17.84
CA VAL A 309 -23.52 -3.10 18.20
C VAL A 309 -23.11 -2.35 16.95
N THR A 310 -23.39 -1.04 16.92
CA THR A 310 -22.89 -0.14 15.87
C THR A 310 -21.78 0.75 16.42
N ASP A 311 -20.99 1.34 15.53
CA ASP A 311 -20.00 2.36 15.86
C ASP A 311 -20.61 3.41 16.80
N LYS A 312 -19.83 3.77 17.83
CA LYS A 312 -20.19 4.72 18.90
C LYS A 312 -21.30 4.27 19.85
N THR A 313 -21.79 3.04 19.75
CA THR A 313 -22.73 2.49 20.75
C THR A 313 -22.01 2.30 22.08
N VAL A 314 -22.52 2.89 23.17
CA VAL A 314 -21.99 2.68 24.52
C VAL A 314 -22.23 1.24 24.95
N MET A 315 -21.16 0.53 25.27
CA MET A 315 -21.20 -0.88 25.66
C MET A 315 -21.08 -1.07 27.17
N MET A 316 -20.22 -0.28 27.81
CA MET A 316 -19.99 -0.36 29.25
C MET A 316 -19.37 0.94 29.79
N ALA A 317 -19.44 1.14 31.10
CA ALA A 317 -18.79 2.24 31.80
C ALA A 317 -17.79 1.69 32.83
N ILE A 318 -16.59 2.27 32.87
CA ILE A 318 -15.55 1.95 33.86
C ILE A 318 -15.34 3.16 34.75
N ALA A 319 -15.53 2.97 36.06
CA ALA A 319 -15.17 3.95 37.08
C ALA A 319 -13.68 3.82 37.42
N ASP A 320 -12.98 4.96 37.46
CA ASP A 320 -11.61 5.02 37.95
C ASP A 320 -11.58 4.77 39.45
N THR A 321 -10.90 3.69 39.86
CA THR A 321 -10.70 3.30 41.26
C THR A 321 -9.31 3.64 41.77
N SER A 322 -8.48 4.35 40.99
CA SER A 322 -7.10 4.67 41.35
C SER A 322 -6.99 5.65 42.53
N GLY A 323 -8.09 6.30 42.90
CA GLY A 323 -8.18 7.24 44.02
C GLY A 323 -9.05 6.78 45.19
N LEU A 324 -9.45 5.50 45.24
CA LEU A 324 -10.22 4.89 46.33
C LEU A 324 -9.33 4.06 47.27
#